data_AF-A0A8T6PYU5-F1
#
_entry.id   AF-A0A8T6PYU5-F1
#
_cell.length_a   1.000
_cell.length_b   1.000
_cell.length_c   1.000
_cell.angle_alpha   90.00
_cell.angle_beta   90.00
_cell.angle_gamma   90.00
#
_symmetry.space_group_name_H-M   'P 1'
#
loop_
_entity.id
_entity.type
_entity.pdbx_description
1 polymer ?
#
loop_
_entity_poly.entity_id
_entity_poly.type
_entity_poly.pdbx_seq_one_letter_code
_entity_poly.pdbx_strand_id
1 'polypeptide(L)'
;MDSIKLLDKVIIYQQQNEQSYPAQEHLLLQLCMRVTKKLTDNINSSLKEDGINDTTLMVLALLSSADNFCLPPTELSEKLDISRTNITRVCDSLEKFGFIRRMESKEDRRSKNIYLTPDGDLFLQ
;
A
#
# COMPACT_ATOMS: atom_id res chain seq x y z
N MET A 1 -20.04 17.47 -8.47
CA MET A 1 -21.48 17.15 -8.34
C MET A 1 -21.99 16.13 -9.37
N ASP A 2 -21.19 15.48 -10.25
CA ASP A 2 -21.77 14.56 -11.26
C ASP A 2 -20.98 13.26 -11.59
N SER A 3 -19.99 12.84 -10.79
CA SER A 3 -19.28 11.58 -11.06
C SER A 3 -20.16 10.33 -10.91
N ILE A 4 -21.18 10.38 -10.06
CA ILE A 4 -22.13 9.27 -9.87
C ILE A 4 -23.14 9.23 -11.03
N LYS A 5 -23.72 10.37 -11.43
CA LYS A 5 -24.66 10.43 -12.56
C LYS A 5 -24.07 9.99 -13.89
N LEU A 6 -22.77 10.29 -14.12
CA LEU A 6 -22.05 9.77 -15.30
C LEU A 6 -21.90 8.25 -15.25
N LEU A 7 -21.72 7.67 -14.06
CA LEU A 7 -21.60 6.23 -13.88
C LEU A 7 -22.92 5.52 -14.20
N ASP A 8 -24.03 6.06 -13.73
CA ASP A 8 -25.36 5.54 -14.00
C ASP A 8 -25.64 5.51 -15.51
N LYS A 9 -25.28 6.58 -16.23
CA LYS A 9 -25.41 6.65 -17.69
C LYS A 9 -24.61 5.56 -18.41
N VAL A 10 -23.38 5.29 -17.95
CA VAL A 10 -22.53 4.25 -18.52
C VAL A 10 -23.14 2.87 -18.29
N ILE A 11 -23.62 2.58 -17.08
CA ILE A 11 -24.22 1.29 -16.74
C ILE A 11 -25.49 1.06 -17.57
N ILE A 12 -26.36 2.07 -17.68
CA ILE A 12 -27.59 2.00 -18.48
C ILE A 12 -27.26 1.71 -19.94
N TYR A 13 -26.27 2.40 -20.51
CA TYR A 13 -25.83 2.17 -21.89
C TYR A 13 -25.35 0.72 -22.11
N GLN A 14 -24.58 0.18 -21.16
CA GLN A 14 -24.09 -1.20 -21.27
C GLN A 14 -25.21 -2.24 -21.16
N GLN A 15 -26.18 -2.03 -20.26
CA GLN A 15 -27.36 -2.90 -20.16
C GLN A 15 -28.24 -2.90 -21.42
N GLN A 16 -28.28 -1.78 -22.14
CA GLN A 16 -29.01 -1.67 -23.41
C GLN A 16 -28.32 -2.43 -24.55
N ASN A 17 -27.00 -2.55 -24.52
CA ASN A 17 -26.23 -3.23 -25.55
C ASN A 17 -26.06 -4.73 -25.29
N GLU A 18 -26.09 -5.16 -24.02
CA GLU A 18 -25.94 -6.55 -23.63
C GLU A 18 -26.97 -6.92 -22.54
N GLN A 19 -27.90 -7.82 -22.88
CA GLN A 19 -29.01 -8.16 -21.99
C GLN A 19 -28.56 -8.91 -20.72
N SER A 20 -27.39 -9.55 -20.73
CA SER A 20 -26.81 -10.23 -19.57
C SER A 20 -25.78 -9.37 -18.81
N TYR A 21 -25.75 -8.06 -19.05
CA TYR A 21 -24.74 -7.18 -18.47
C TYR A 21 -24.81 -7.11 -16.93
N PRO A 22 -23.71 -7.37 -16.21
CA PRO A 22 -23.66 -7.39 -14.75
C PRO A 22 -23.56 -5.97 -14.16
N ALA A 23 -24.69 -5.24 -14.21
CA ALA A 23 -24.77 -3.83 -13.83
C ALA A 23 -24.47 -3.57 -12.34
N GLN A 24 -24.92 -4.47 -11.46
CA GLN A 24 -24.73 -4.32 -10.02
C GLN A 24 -23.26 -4.52 -9.65
N GLU A 25 -22.60 -5.49 -10.27
CA GLU A 25 -21.18 -5.79 -10.10
C GLU A 25 -20.32 -4.66 -10.64
N HIS A 26 -20.66 -4.10 -11.80
CA HIS A 26 -19.96 -2.92 -12.31
C HIS A 26 -20.11 -1.72 -11.37
N LEU A 27 -21.32 -1.44 -10.88
CA LEU A 27 -21.54 -0.37 -9.91
C LEU A 27 -20.70 -0.60 -8.65
N LEU A 28 -20.73 -1.81 -8.10
CA LEU A 28 -19.96 -2.17 -6.91
C LEU A 28 -18.45 -1.98 -7.14
N LEU A 29 -17.92 -2.47 -8.25
CA LEU A 29 -16.51 -2.32 -8.62
C LEU A 29 -16.10 -0.83 -8.66
N GLN A 30 -16.92 0.02 -9.28
CA GLN A 30 -16.67 1.45 -9.40
C GLN A 30 -16.74 2.17 -8.05
N LEU A 31 -17.69 1.79 -7.20
CA LEU A 31 -17.79 2.32 -5.84
C LEU A 31 -16.58 1.91 -5.01
N CYS A 32 -16.17 0.64 -5.05
CA CYS A 32 -14.96 0.15 -4.38
C CYS A 32 -13.73 0.94 -4.83
N MET A 33 -13.50 1.10 -6.14
CA MET A 33 -12.36 1.86 -6.67
C MET A 33 -12.34 3.31 -6.15
N ARG A 34 -13.50 3.97 -6.10
CA ARG A 34 -13.61 5.37 -5.63
C ARG A 34 -13.40 5.50 -4.13
N VAL A 35 -13.99 4.59 -3.34
CA VAL A 35 -13.83 4.55 -1.89
C VAL A 35 -12.37 4.30 -1.55
N THR A 36 -11.75 3.28 -2.14
CA THR A 36 -10.32 2.98 -1.93
C THR A 36 -9.46 4.17 -2.29
N LYS A 37 -9.65 4.77 -3.48
CA LYS A 37 -8.90 5.96 -3.89
C LYS A 37 -9.02 7.10 -2.88
N LYS A 38 -10.23 7.40 -2.42
CA LYS A 38 -10.48 8.51 -1.48
C LYS A 38 -9.86 8.24 -0.10
N LEU A 39 -9.91 6.99 0.37
CA LEU A 39 -9.26 6.59 1.61
C LEU A 39 -7.74 6.73 1.49
N THR A 40 -7.14 6.20 0.42
CA THR A 40 -5.70 6.32 0.14
C THR A 40 -5.28 7.78 0.01
N ASP A 41 -6.03 8.62 -0.71
CA ASP A 41 -5.74 10.05 -0.86
C ASP A 41 -5.80 10.79 0.48
N ASN A 42 -6.74 10.45 1.36
CA ASN A 42 -6.86 11.04 2.70
C ASN A 42 -5.69 10.64 3.61
N ILE A 43 -5.30 9.35 3.59
CA ILE A 43 -4.13 8.85 4.31
C ILE A 43 -2.88 9.56 3.80
N ASN A 44 -2.64 9.55 2.49
CA ASN A 44 -1.48 10.20 1.87
C ASN A 44 -1.44 11.71 2.10
N SER A 45 -2.59 12.38 2.23
CA SER A 45 -2.62 13.81 2.55
C SER A 45 -2.21 14.09 3.99
N SER A 46 -2.55 13.20 4.91
CA SER A 46 -2.16 13.32 6.33
C SER A 46 -0.67 13.01 6.53
N LEU A 47 -0.14 12.06 5.76
CA LEU A 47 1.26 11.63 5.79
C LEU A 47 2.23 12.54 5.02
N LYS A 48 1.69 13.48 4.23
CA LYS A 48 2.47 14.32 3.32
C LYS A 48 3.46 15.24 4.04
N GLU A 49 3.09 15.70 5.22
CA GLU A 49 3.92 16.59 6.05
C GLU A 49 5.18 15.87 6.55
N ASP A 50 5.08 14.55 6.76
CA ASP A 50 6.18 13.69 7.19
C ASP A 50 7.03 13.13 6.03
N GLY A 51 6.63 13.42 4.78
CA GLY A 51 7.35 12.97 3.59
C GLY A 51 7.17 11.48 3.25
N ILE A 52 6.24 10.78 3.90
CA ILE A 52 5.95 9.37 3.63
C ILE A 52 4.59 9.18 2.92
N ASN A 53 4.34 7.96 2.44
CA ASN A 53 3.08 7.56 1.81
C ASN A 53 2.49 6.30 2.46
N ASP A 54 1.31 5.91 2.03
CA ASP A 54 0.56 4.75 2.49
C ASP A 54 1.38 3.45 2.41
N THR A 55 2.10 3.22 1.30
CA THR A 55 2.95 2.02 1.14
C THR A 55 4.08 1.99 2.16
N THR A 56 4.68 3.15 2.42
CA THR A 56 5.78 3.34 3.36
C THR A 56 5.30 3.08 4.79
N LEU A 57 4.13 3.61 5.15
CA LEU A 57 3.46 3.35 6.43
C LEU A 57 3.15 1.85 6.60
N MET A 58 2.62 1.19 5.57
CA MET A 58 2.32 -0.25 5.63
C MET A 58 3.57 -1.11 5.85
N VAL A 59 4.71 -0.75 5.25
CA VAL A 59 5.99 -1.45 5.51
C VAL A 59 6.42 -1.28 6.98
N LEU A 60 6.33 -0.06 7.52
CA LEU A 60 6.67 0.19 8.93
C LEU A 60 5.74 -0.59 9.88
N ALA A 61 4.43 -0.54 9.66
CA ALA A 61 3.46 -1.26 10.47
C ALA A 61 3.63 -2.79 10.38
N LEU A 62 4.01 -3.30 9.21
CA LEU A 62 4.29 -4.72 9.05
C LEU A 62 5.55 -5.13 9.82
N LEU A 63 6.62 -4.33 9.72
CA LEU A 63 7.86 -4.57 10.48
C LEU A 63 7.63 -4.46 11.99
N SER A 64 6.79 -3.53 12.47
CA SER A 64 6.50 -3.38 13.90
C SER A 64 5.74 -4.57 14.49
N SER A 65 4.96 -5.27 13.66
CA SER A 65 4.23 -6.49 14.03
C SER A 65 5.04 -7.79 13.89
N ALA A 66 6.23 -7.73 13.27
CA ALA A 66 7.04 -8.90 13.00
C ALA A 66 7.95 -9.26 14.18
N ASP A 67 8.26 -10.55 14.31
CA ASP A 67 9.23 -11.01 15.29
C ASP A 67 10.59 -10.33 15.06
N ASN A 68 11.22 -9.88 16.14
CA ASN A 68 12.49 -9.13 16.11
C ASN A 68 12.46 -7.84 15.26
N PHE A 69 11.28 -7.30 14.97
CA PHE A 69 11.11 -6.07 14.19
C PHE A 69 11.74 -6.14 12.79
N CYS A 70 11.71 -7.32 12.18
CA CYS A 70 12.56 -7.62 11.04
C CYS A 70 11.93 -8.58 10.05
N LEU A 71 12.02 -8.27 8.75
CA LEU A 71 11.59 -9.17 7.67
C LEU A 71 12.52 -9.09 6.44
N PRO A 72 12.64 -10.17 5.65
CA PRO A 72 13.32 -10.11 4.36
C PRO A 72 12.47 -9.34 3.33
N PRO A 73 13.08 -8.66 2.34
CA PRO A 73 12.36 -7.92 1.30
C PRO A 73 11.36 -8.76 0.49
N THR A 74 11.64 -10.06 0.33
CA THR A 74 10.73 -10.99 -0.36
C THR A 74 9.44 -11.18 0.41
N GLU A 75 9.51 -11.30 1.73
CA GLU A 75 8.33 -11.48 2.57
C GLU A 75 7.51 -10.18 2.68
N LEU A 76 8.18 -9.01 2.71
CA LEU A 76 7.49 -7.72 2.60
C LEU A 76 6.73 -7.61 1.27
N SER A 77 7.35 -8.04 0.16
CA SER A 77 6.73 -8.05 -1.17
C SER A 77 5.48 -8.93 -1.22
N GLU A 78 5.57 -10.13 -0.62
CA GLU A 78 4.48 -11.12 -0.61
C GLU A 78 3.34 -10.70 0.33
N LYS A 79 3.63 -10.29 1.56
CA LYS A 79 2.59 -9.91 2.54
C LYS A 79 1.82 -8.64 2.16
N LEU A 80 2.47 -7.70 1.46
CA LEU A 80 1.86 -6.44 1.04
C LEU A 80 1.37 -6.47 -0.41
N ASP A 81 1.54 -7.59 -1.13
CA ASP A 81 1.20 -7.74 -2.55
C ASP A 81 1.74 -6.60 -3.44
N ILE A 82 3.00 -6.23 -3.22
CA ILE A 82 3.69 -5.18 -3.97
C ILE A 82 4.96 -5.72 -4.61
N SER A 83 5.26 -5.26 -5.82
CA SER A 83 6.45 -5.73 -6.56
C SER A 83 7.76 -5.51 -5.80
N ARG A 84 8.74 -6.41 -5.99
CA ARG A 84 10.08 -6.29 -5.39
C ARG A 84 10.79 -4.98 -5.72
N THR A 85 10.59 -4.47 -6.94
CA THR A 85 11.12 -3.17 -7.36
C THR A 85 10.51 -2.04 -6.55
N ASN A 86 9.20 -2.13 -6.22
CA ASN A 86 8.55 -1.15 -5.36
C ASN A 86 9.08 -1.24 -3.92
N ILE A 87 9.18 -2.45 -3.36
CA ILE A 87 9.78 -2.67 -2.03
C ILE A 87 11.18 -2.06 -1.92
N THR A 88 12.02 -2.24 -2.94
CA THR A 88 13.37 -1.67 -2.94
C THR A 88 13.33 -0.15 -2.80
N ARG A 89 12.49 0.53 -3.59
CA ARG A 89 12.33 2.00 -3.55
C ARG A 89 11.76 2.49 -2.22
N VAL A 90 10.77 1.77 -1.67
CA VAL A 90 10.18 2.10 -0.37
C VAL A 90 11.23 1.97 0.72
N CYS A 91 11.98 0.86 0.74
CA CYS A 91 13.04 0.67 1.70
C CYS A 91 14.18 1.68 1.52
N ASP A 92 14.54 2.09 0.29
CA ASP A 92 15.57 3.14 0.09
C ASP A 92 15.11 4.48 0.69
N SER A 93 13.81 4.80 0.57
CA SER A 93 13.22 6.01 1.14
C SER A 93 13.19 5.94 2.67
N LEU A 94 12.71 4.84 3.23
CA LEU A 94 12.67 4.61 4.68
C LEU A 94 14.05 4.63 5.34
N GLU A 95 15.05 4.07 4.68
CA GLU A 95 16.44 4.07 5.17
C GLU A 95 16.99 5.50 5.16
N LYS A 96 16.66 6.31 4.15
CA LYS A 96 17.01 7.74 4.11
C LYS A 96 16.34 8.55 5.23
N PHE A 97 15.12 8.20 5.61
CA PHE A 97 14.43 8.80 6.76
C PHE A 97 14.96 8.30 8.11
N GLY A 98 15.78 7.24 8.13
CA GLY A 98 16.30 6.65 9.35
C GLY A 98 15.33 5.70 10.07
N PHE A 99 14.18 5.39 9.46
CA PHE A 99 13.14 4.54 10.05
C PHE A 99 13.41 3.04 9.92
N ILE A 100 14.28 2.65 9.00
CA ILE A 100 14.74 1.26 8.87
C ILE A 100 16.25 1.19 8.69
N ARG A 101 16.81 -0.02 8.86
CA ARG A 101 18.19 -0.37 8.51
C ARG A 101 18.24 -1.69 7.79
N ARG A 102 19.13 -1.82 6.80
CA ARG A 102 19.39 -3.08 6.11
C ARG A 102 20.62 -3.77 6.69
N MET A 103 20.48 -5.00 7.15
CA MET A 103 21.61 -5.79 7.67
C MET A 103 21.64 -7.17 7.02
N GLU A 104 22.81 -7.79 6.95
CA GLU A 104 22.92 -9.20 6.55
C GLU A 104 22.08 -10.07 7.50
N SER A 105 21.31 -11.00 6.94
CA SER A 105 20.59 -11.97 7.75
C SER A 105 21.59 -12.82 8.53
N LYS A 106 21.25 -13.10 9.79
CA LYS A 106 22.03 -14.00 10.65
C LYS A 106 21.97 -15.45 10.18
N GLU A 107 20.92 -15.82 9.45
CA GLU A 107 20.64 -17.18 8.99
C GLU A 107 21.21 -17.44 7.58
N ASP A 108 21.18 -16.43 6.71
CA ASP A 108 21.80 -16.48 5.38
C ASP A 108 22.48 -15.15 5.05
N ARG A 109 23.82 -15.12 5.13
CA ARG A 109 24.65 -13.93 4.86
C ARG A 109 24.53 -13.41 3.42
N ARG A 110 23.93 -14.19 2.51
CA ARG A 110 23.62 -13.75 1.13
C ARG A 110 22.32 -12.95 1.05
N SER A 111 21.48 -13.02 2.07
CA SER A 111 20.22 -12.30 2.17
C SER A 111 20.35 -11.07 3.09
N LYS A 112 19.65 -9.99 2.74
CA LYS A 112 19.55 -8.79 3.58
C LYS A 112 18.18 -8.78 4.21
N ASN A 113 18.15 -8.54 5.51
CA ASN A 113 16.93 -8.31 6.27
C ASN A 113 16.73 -6.81 6.50
N ILE A 114 15.47 -6.42 6.55
CA ILE A 114 15.03 -5.06 6.86
C ILE A 114 14.64 -5.01 8.32
N TYR A 115 15.27 -4.13 9.09
CA TYR A 115 15.02 -3.94 10.52
C TYR A 115 14.35 -2.58 10.75
N LEU A 116 13.29 -2.54 11.54
CA LEU A 116 12.72 -1.30 12.06
C LEU A 116 13.69 -0.65 13.04
N THR A 117 13.84 0.67 12.99
CA THR A 117 14.60 1.42 14.00
C THR A 117 13.69 1.93 15.12
N PRO A 118 14.23 2.33 16.28
CA PRO A 118 13.45 3.00 17.31
C PRO A 118 12.75 4.26 16.81
N ASP A 119 13.37 5.04 15.92
CA ASP A 119 12.77 6.23 15.33
C ASP A 119 11.58 5.87 14.43
N GLY A 120 11.70 4.77 13.67
CA GLY A 120 10.60 4.25 12.86
C GLY A 120 9.45 3.67 13.68
N ASP A 121 9.73 3.05 14.82
CA ASP A 121 8.71 2.55 15.76
C ASP A 121 8.00 3.71 16.48
N LEU A 122 8.75 4.73 16.90
CA LEU A 122 8.19 5.94 17.50
C LEU A 122 7.29 6.70 16.53
N PHE A 123 7.64 6.73 15.24
CA PHE A 123 6.83 7.34 14.20
C PHE A 123 5.43 6.72 14.07
N LEU A 124 5.25 5.45 14.47
CA LEU A 124 3.97 4.75 14.42
C LEU A 124 3.05 5.04 15.62
N GLN A 125 3.53 5.75 16.64
CA GLN A 125 2.77 6.06 17.88
C GLN A 125 2.09 7.43 17.82
#